data_AF-A0A0F6Z5T8-F1
#
_entry.id   AF-A0A0F6Z5T8-F1
#
_cell.length_a   1.000
_cell.length_b   1.000
_cell.length_c   1.000
_cell.angle_alpha   90.00
_cell.angle_beta   90.00
_cell.angle_gamma   90.00
#
_symmetry.space_group_name_H-M   'P 1'
#
loop_
_entity.id
_entity.type
_entity.pdbx_description
1 polymer ?
#
loop_
_entity_poly.entity_id
_entity_poly.type
_entity_poly.pdbx_seq_one_letter_code
_entity_poly.pdbx_strand_id
1 'polypeptide(L)'
;MGEQLPFANGSRSNKLPLIVIGLCCIMLILWLKLPGVLLATIIGVATMSMMRMRTSTPETASLVTSIRLSAEDISDVQHEWQQFLTSPEADALADRTLVRPALADPDCGDKAIEKFHYEISNANRFLGRLDARLQQNLVVSELETLLKVTDERALELRETWLDARKAAQKLGPNYNRES
;
A
#
# COMPACT_ATOMS: atom_id res chain seq x y z
N MET A 1 -5.96 -14.86 17.74
CA MET A 1 -4.55 -14.45 17.78
C MET A 1 -4.47 -13.19 16.94
N GLY A 2 -4.44 -12.02 17.57
CA GLY A 2 -4.60 -10.74 16.85
C GLY A 2 -3.29 -10.31 16.23
N GLU A 3 -3.16 -10.44 14.91
CA GLU A 3 -2.09 -9.80 14.16
C GLU A 3 -2.22 -8.28 14.33
N GLN A 4 -1.29 -7.71 15.09
CA GLN A 4 -1.09 -6.27 15.15
C GLN A 4 -0.71 -5.81 13.76
N LEU A 5 -1.63 -5.14 13.08
CA LEU A 5 -1.35 -4.38 11.87
C LEU A 5 -0.15 -3.43 12.16
N PRO A 6 0.89 -3.40 11.31
CA PRO A 6 2.11 -2.60 11.53
C PRO A 6 1.90 -1.08 11.46
N PHE A 7 0.66 -0.60 11.45
CA PHE A 7 0.30 0.81 11.41
C PHE A 7 0.25 1.47 12.79
N ALA A 8 0.64 0.77 13.86
CA ALA A 8 0.74 1.29 15.22
C ALA A 8 2.05 2.08 15.46
N ASN A 9 2.35 3.03 14.58
CA ASN A 9 3.11 4.20 14.96
C ASN A 9 2.71 5.31 14.00
N GLY A 10 1.48 5.80 14.19
CA GLY A 10 1.16 7.15 13.75
C GLY A 10 2.21 8.04 14.38
N SER A 11 3.17 8.49 13.56
CA SER A 11 4.12 9.54 13.90
C SER A 11 3.29 10.58 14.63
N ARG A 12 3.50 10.72 15.95
CA ARG A 12 3.00 11.90 16.66
C ARG A 12 3.58 13.03 15.86
N SER A 13 2.73 13.68 15.05
CA SER A 13 3.08 14.92 14.40
C SER A 13 3.62 15.77 15.53
N ASN A 14 4.94 15.95 15.56
CA ASN A 14 5.58 16.70 16.62
C ASN A 14 5.15 18.14 16.36
N LYS A 15 4.01 18.52 16.97
CA LYS A 15 3.47 19.89 16.91
C LYS A 15 4.30 20.86 17.75
N LEU A 16 5.26 20.33 18.51
CA LEU A 16 6.23 21.05 19.33
C LEU A 16 6.87 22.26 18.60
N PRO A 17 7.47 22.11 17.40
CA PRO A 17 7.96 23.26 16.62
C PRO A 17 6.89 24.30 16.30
N LEU A 18 5.66 23.91 15.94
CA LEU A 18 4.57 24.86 15.66
C LEU A 18 4.13 25.61 16.93
N ILE A 19 4.11 24.94 18.07
CA ILE A 19 3.81 25.56 19.38
C ILE A 19 4.89 26.58 19.72
N VAL A 20 6.17 26.22 19.55
CA VAL A 20 7.31 27.13 19.80
C VAL A 20 7.26 28.35 18.88
N ILE A 21 7.01 28.16 17.58
CA ILE A 21 6.87 29.26 16.61
C ILE A 21 5.71 30.18 17.01
N GLY A 22 4.56 29.61 17.40
CA GLY A 22 3.41 30.38 17.87
C GLY A 22 3.74 31.22 19.12
N LEU A 23 4.46 30.63 20.08
CA LEU A 23 4.89 31.30 21.31
C LEU A 23 5.87 32.45 21.02
N CYS A 24 6.82 32.24 20.10
CA CYS A 24 7.70 33.30 19.60
C CYS A 24 6.92 34.44 18.93
N CYS A 25 5.93 34.13 18.10
CA CYS A 25 5.08 35.14 17.47
C CYS A 25 4.30 35.96 18.50
N ILE A 26 3.74 35.33 19.53
CA ILE A 26 3.02 36.01 20.62
C ILE A 26 3.97 36.93 21.41
N MET A 27 5.18 36.45 21.75
CA MET A 27 6.19 37.28 22.42
C MET A 27 6.58 38.51 21.59
N LEU A 28 6.79 38.33 20.27
CA LEU A 28 7.13 39.43 19.36
C LEU A 28 6.03 40.50 19.31
N ILE A 29 4.76 40.10 19.29
CA ILE A 29 3.62 41.02 19.26
C ILE A 29 3.51 41.79 20.58
N LEU A 30 3.69 41.11 21.73
CA LEU A 30 3.57 41.72 23.06
C LEU A 30 4.69 42.72 23.35
N TRP A 31 5.93 42.43 22.95
CA TRP A 31 7.08 43.31 23.22
C TRP A 31 7.23 44.45 22.20
N LEU A 32 6.97 44.17 20.92
CA LEU A 32 7.32 45.09 19.83
C LEU A 32 6.10 45.83 19.23
N LYS A 33 4.86 45.49 19.61
CA LYS A 33 3.61 46.06 19.05
C LYS A 33 3.55 45.92 17.51
N LEU A 34 3.48 47.05 16.79
CA LEU A 34 3.24 47.13 15.34
C LEU A 34 4.30 46.41 14.48
N PRO A 35 5.62 46.62 14.70
CA PRO A 35 6.65 45.84 14.00
C PRO A 35 6.65 44.35 14.37
N GLY A 36 6.17 43.98 15.56
CA GLY A 36 6.03 42.58 15.98
C GLY A 36 4.98 41.81 15.16
N VAL A 37 3.88 42.48 14.81
CA VAL A 37 2.82 41.92 13.93
C VAL A 37 3.35 41.66 12.53
N LEU A 38 4.14 42.58 11.96
CA LEU A 38 4.78 42.39 10.65
C LEU A 38 5.70 41.16 10.65
N LEU A 39 6.56 41.03 11.65
CA LEU A 39 7.46 39.88 11.79
C LEU A 39 6.70 38.55 11.95
N ALA A 40 5.69 38.51 12.83
CA ALA A 40 4.88 37.31 13.03
C ALA A 40 4.16 36.88 11.73
N THR A 41 3.67 37.84 10.95
CA THR A 41 3.01 37.57 9.66
C THR A 41 3.99 36.97 8.65
N ILE A 42 5.20 37.54 8.55
CA ILE A 42 6.26 37.02 7.67
C ILE A 42 6.64 35.58 8.06
N ILE A 43 6.82 35.31 9.35
CA ILE A 43 7.16 33.97 9.87
C ILE A 43 6.03 32.98 9.59
N GLY A 44 4.77 33.39 9.77
CA GLY A 44 3.61 32.57 9.46
C GLY A 44 3.54 32.19 7.97
N VAL A 45 3.70 33.16 7.08
CA VAL A 45 3.72 32.94 5.63
C VAL A 45 4.89 32.06 5.21
N ALA A 46 6.10 32.32 5.75
CA ALA A 46 7.28 31.51 5.46
C ALA A 46 7.11 30.05 5.91
N THR A 47 6.57 29.83 7.11
CA THR A 47 6.33 28.49 7.67
C THR A 47 5.29 27.74 6.83
N MET A 48 4.19 28.41 6.45
CA MET A 48 3.15 27.83 5.60
C MET A 48 3.70 27.49 4.21
N SER A 49 4.51 28.39 3.62
CA SER A 49 5.13 28.17 2.32
C SER A 49 6.12 26.99 2.36
N MET A 50 6.94 26.90 3.42
CA MET A 50 7.90 25.82 3.59
C MET A 50 7.23 24.46 3.79
N MET A 51 6.11 24.41 4.54
CA MET A 51 5.31 23.19 4.68
C MET A 51 4.72 22.72 3.33
N ARG A 52 4.28 23.64 2.46
CA ARG A 52 3.77 23.29 1.13
C ARG A 52 4.87 22.85 0.15
N MET A 53 6.05 23.47 0.21
CA MET A 53 7.18 23.06 -0.64
C MET A 53 7.74 21.69 -0.26
N ARG A 54 7.75 21.35 1.04
CA ARG A 54 8.30 20.07 1.52
C ARG A 54 7.57 18.84 0.98
N THR A 55 6.28 18.96 0.64
CA THR A 55 5.50 17.88 0.02
C THR A 55 5.58 17.86 -1.50
N SER A 56 6.08 18.94 -2.11
CA SER A 56 6.10 19.16 -3.56
C SER A 56 7.52 19.06 -4.13
N THR A 57 8.35 18.18 -3.58
CA THR A 57 9.72 17.97 -4.05
C THR A 57 9.74 16.92 -5.18
N PRO A 58 10.70 16.99 -6.13
CA PRO A 58 10.86 15.95 -7.15
C PRO A 58 11.06 14.54 -6.56
N GLU A 59 11.58 14.46 -5.34
CA GLU A 59 11.71 13.22 -4.57
C GLU A 59 10.37 12.57 -4.21
N THR A 60 9.38 13.34 -3.73
CA THR A 60 8.05 12.78 -3.42
C THR A 60 7.35 12.27 -4.68
N ALA A 61 7.49 12.99 -5.80
CA ALA A 61 6.96 12.54 -7.09
C ALA A 61 7.62 11.24 -7.58
N SER A 62 8.93 11.11 -7.40
CA SER A 62 9.67 9.87 -7.69
C SER A 62 9.16 8.70 -6.85
N LEU A 63 9.04 8.89 -5.53
CA LEU A 63 8.53 7.85 -4.63
C LEU A 63 7.10 7.42 -4.96
N VAL A 64 6.20 8.37 -5.27
CA VAL A 64 4.84 8.04 -5.72
C VAL A 64 4.85 7.21 -6.99
N THR A 65 5.77 7.53 -7.92
CA THR A 65 5.93 6.74 -9.16
C THR A 65 6.41 5.33 -8.85
N SER A 66 7.42 5.17 -7.98
CA SER A 66 7.89 3.85 -7.55
C SER A 66 6.78 3.04 -6.88
N ILE A 67 6.00 3.64 -5.98
CA ILE A 67 4.86 2.96 -5.33
C ILE A 67 3.85 2.49 -6.37
N ARG A 68 3.56 3.31 -7.39
CA ARG A 68 2.63 2.93 -8.47
C ARG A 68 3.16 1.77 -9.29
N LEU A 69 4.46 1.73 -9.58
CA LEU A 69 5.09 0.61 -10.28
C LEU A 69 4.97 -0.69 -9.46
N SER A 70 5.28 -0.65 -8.17
CA SER A 70 5.13 -1.82 -7.30
C SER A 70 3.65 -2.22 -7.10
N ALA A 71 2.71 -1.28 -7.19
CA ALA A 71 1.28 -1.57 -7.18
C ALA A 71 0.81 -2.21 -8.50
N GLU A 72 1.45 -1.89 -9.62
CA GLU A 72 1.22 -2.57 -10.90
C GLU A 72 1.62 -4.04 -10.80
N ASP A 73 2.75 -4.36 -10.15
CA ASP A 73 3.18 -5.75 -9.92
C ASP A 73 2.14 -6.59 -9.16
N ILE A 74 1.35 -5.97 -8.26
CA ILE A 74 0.22 -6.59 -7.56
C ILE A 74 -0.95 -6.78 -8.55
N SER A 75 -1.23 -5.76 -9.35
CA SER A 75 -2.32 -5.75 -10.33
C SER A 75 -2.10 -6.80 -11.43
N ASP A 76 -0.86 -7.05 -11.83
CA ASP A 76 -0.48 -8.10 -12.77
C ASP A 76 -0.90 -9.49 -12.26
N VAL A 77 -0.63 -9.80 -10.98
CA VAL A 77 -1.05 -11.08 -10.39
C VAL A 77 -2.58 -11.18 -10.30
N GLN A 78 -3.27 -10.07 -10.00
CA GLN A 78 -4.73 -10.01 -10.04
C GLN A 78 -5.27 -10.28 -11.44
N HIS A 79 -4.61 -9.75 -12.46
CA HIS A 79 -4.98 -9.97 -13.85
C HIS A 79 -4.77 -11.42 -14.26
N GLU A 80 -3.62 -12.01 -13.94
CA GLU A 80 -3.35 -13.44 -14.18
C GLU A 80 -4.38 -14.34 -13.50
N TRP A 81 -4.72 -14.03 -12.24
CA TRP A 81 -5.75 -14.74 -11.49
C TRP A 81 -7.12 -14.64 -12.15
N GLN A 82 -7.52 -13.43 -12.53
CA GLN A 82 -8.80 -13.20 -13.19
C GLN A 82 -8.87 -13.87 -14.56
N GLN A 83 -7.76 -13.85 -15.31
CA GLN A 83 -7.63 -14.54 -16.60
C GLN A 83 -7.79 -16.06 -16.39
N PHE A 84 -7.12 -16.64 -15.40
CA PHE A 84 -7.28 -18.05 -15.06
C PHE A 84 -8.74 -18.41 -14.73
N LEU A 85 -9.42 -17.59 -13.93
CA LEU A 85 -10.80 -17.85 -13.53
C LEU A 85 -11.81 -17.69 -14.68
N THR A 86 -11.66 -16.64 -15.49
CA THR A 86 -12.76 -16.16 -16.36
C THR A 86 -12.46 -16.20 -17.85
N SER A 87 -11.20 -16.44 -18.26
CA SER A 87 -10.87 -16.47 -19.69
C SER A 87 -11.71 -17.52 -20.43
N PRO A 88 -12.25 -17.17 -21.61
CA PRO A 88 -12.96 -18.10 -22.48
C PRO A 88 -12.02 -18.91 -23.39
N GLU A 89 -10.71 -18.63 -23.36
CA GLU A 89 -9.73 -19.32 -24.19
C GLU A 89 -9.64 -20.81 -23.82
N ALA A 90 -9.45 -21.65 -24.85
CA ALA A 90 -9.43 -23.11 -24.67
C ALA A 90 -8.33 -23.56 -23.69
N ASP A 91 -7.16 -22.93 -23.74
CA ASP A 91 -6.04 -23.27 -22.87
C ASP A 91 -6.33 -22.91 -21.40
N ALA A 92 -6.90 -21.74 -21.13
CA ALA A 92 -7.29 -21.34 -19.78
C ALA A 92 -8.44 -22.20 -19.24
N LEU A 93 -9.40 -22.58 -20.09
CA LEU A 93 -10.47 -23.50 -19.72
C LEU A 93 -9.91 -24.89 -19.39
N ALA A 94 -9.01 -25.43 -20.23
CA ALA A 94 -8.37 -26.71 -19.98
C ALA A 94 -7.52 -26.66 -18.71
N ASP A 95 -6.80 -25.57 -18.48
CA ASP A 95 -6.00 -25.37 -17.29
C ASP A 95 -6.84 -25.37 -16.01
N ARG A 96 -7.95 -24.61 -15.97
CA ARG A 96 -8.82 -24.55 -14.78
C ARG A 96 -9.70 -25.80 -14.57
N THR A 97 -9.83 -26.68 -15.56
CA THR A 97 -10.70 -27.88 -15.45
C THR A 97 -9.92 -29.19 -15.39
N LEU A 98 -8.82 -29.32 -16.13
CA LEU A 98 -8.08 -30.57 -16.30
C LEU A 98 -6.72 -30.56 -15.61
N VAL A 99 -6.08 -29.40 -15.45
CA VAL A 99 -4.70 -29.31 -14.96
C VAL A 99 -4.66 -28.85 -13.50
N ARG A 100 -5.31 -27.73 -13.18
CA ARG A 100 -5.28 -27.06 -11.87
C ARG A 100 -6.67 -26.67 -11.34
N PRO A 101 -7.67 -27.57 -11.34
CA PRO A 101 -9.00 -27.22 -10.85
C PRO A 101 -9.06 -26.87 -9.37
N ALA A 102 -8.17 -27.44 -8.54
CA ALA A 102 -8.05 -27.13 -7.12
C ALA A 102 -7.79 -25.64 -6.83
N LEU A 103 -7.13 -24.93 -7.77
CA LEU A 103 -6.80 -23.51 -7.59
C LEU A 103 -8.05 -22.62 -7.60
N ALA A 104 -9.10 -23.03 -8.31
CA ALA A 104 -10.38 -22.31 -8.39
C ALA A 104 -11.37 -22.69 -7.27
N ASP A 105 -11.03 -23.70 -6.46
CA ASP A 105 -11.87 -24.15 -5.35
C ASP A 105 -11.55 -23.33 -4.08
N PRO A 106 -12.51 -22.55 -3.55
CA PRO A 106 -12.32 -21.80 -2.31
C PRO A 106 -12.15 -22.70 -1.08
N ASP A 107 -12.67 -23.92 -1.13
CA ASP A 107 -12.71 -24.86 0.00
C ASP A 107 -11.57 -25.90 -0.08
N CYS A 108 -10.60 -25.69 -0.98
CA CYS A 108 -9.44 -26.57 -1.10
C CYS A 108 -8.62 -26.58 0.20
N GLY A 109 -8.41 -27.77 0.78
CA GLY A 109 -7.66 -27.94 2.03
C GLY A 109 -6.13 -27.80 1.92
N ASP A 110 -5.60 -27.47 0.74
CA ASP A 110 -4.17 -27.24 0.55
C ASP A 110 -3.77 -25.85 1.04
N LYS A 111 -2.79 -25.82 1.96
CA LYS A 111 -2.35 -24.59 2.64
C LYS A 111 -1.78 -23.53 1.69
N ALA A 112 -1.14 -23.93 0.58
CA ALA A 112 -0.57 -22.97 -0.36
C ALA A 112 -1.69 -22.28 -1.17
N ILE A 113 -2.70 -23.06 -1.57
CA ILE A 113 -3.89 -22.55 -2.26
C ILE A 113 -4.69 -21.63 -1.32
N GLU A 114 -4.97 -22.08 -0.09
CA GLU A 114 -5.65 -21.27 0.93
C GLU A 114 -4.91 -19.95 1.20
N LYS A 115 -3.58 -20.00 1.36
CA LYS A 115 -2.76 -18.80 1.57
C LYS A 115 -2.88 -17.82 0.40
N PHE A 116 -2.85 -18.30 -0.84
CA PHE A 116 -3.02 -17.43 -2.00
C PHE A 116 -4.39 -16.76 -2.03
N HIS A 117 -5.48 -17.48 -1.76
CA HIS A 117 -6.84 -16.90 -1.68
C HIS A 117 -6.93 -15.81 -0.61
N TYR A 118 -6.25 -16.00 0.53
CA TYR A 118 -6.16 -14.99 1.57
C TYR A 118 -5.38 -13.75 1.10
N GLU A 119 -4.19 -13.94 0.51
CA GLU A 119 -3.36 -12.82 0.07
C GLU A 119 -3.94 -12.04 -1.12
N ILE A 120 -4.58 -12.70 -2.08
CA ILE A 120 -5.25 -12.00 -3.20
C ILE A 120 -6.42 -11.14 -2.69
N SER A 121 -7.17 -11.61 -1.68
CA SER A 121 -8.21 -10.81 -1.02
C SER A 121 -7.63 -9.61 -0.26
N ASN A 122 -6.50 -9.79 0.44
CA ASN A 122 -5.78 -8.70 1.10
C ASN A 122 -5.26 -7.67 0.10
N ALA A 123 -4.67 -8.11 -1.00
CA ALA A 123 -4.14 -7.28 -2.07
C ALA A 123 -5.24 -6.41 -2.69
N ASN A 124 -6.42 -6.97 -2.96
CA ASN A 124 -7.58 -6.21 -3.43
C ASN A 124 -7.95 -5.06 -2.49
N ARG A 125 -8.01 -5.34 -1.17
CA ARG A 125 -8.28 -4.32 -0.14
C ARG A 125 -7.16 -3.29 0.00
N PHE A 126 -5.92 -3.70 -0.24
CA PHE A 126 -4.76 -2.81 -0.19
C PHE A 126 -4.78 -1.82 -1.34
N LEU A 127 -4.89 -2.30 -2.60
CA LEU A 127 -4.95 -1.44 -3.79
C LEU A 127 -6.13 -0.48 -3.73
N GLY A 128 -7.31 -0.94 -3.32
CA GLY A 128 -8.50 -0.09 -3.17
C GLY A 128 -8.35 1.08 -2.18
N ARG A 129 -7.36 1.02 -1.27
CA ARG A 129 -7.04 2.11 -0.32
C ARG A 129 -5.79 2.89 -0.70
N LEU A 130 -4.95 2.36 -1.59
CA LEU A 130 -3.65 2.92 -1.92
C LEU A 130 -3.79 4.28 -2.61
N ASP A 131 -4.66 4.40 -3.60
CA ASP A 131 -4.88 5.67 -4.32
C ASP A 131 -5.35 6.79 -3.39
N ALA A 132 -6.32 6.49 -2.52
CA ALA A 132 -6.81 7.45 -1.54
C ALA A 132 -5.72 7.89 -0.53
N ARG A 133 -4.76 7.00 -0.24
CA ARG A 133 -3.60 7.31 0.61
C ARG A 133 -2.58 8.17 -0.13
N LEU A 134 -2.29 7.89 -1.40
CA LEU A 134 -1.36 8.65 -2.23
C LEU A 134 -1.85 10.07 -2.55
N GLN A 135 -3.16 10.32 -2.52
CA GLN A 135 -3.73 11.66 -2.66
C GLN A 135 -3.53 12.56 -1.42
N GLN A 136 -3.07 12.00 -0.29
CA GLN A 136 -2.79 12.76 0.92
C GLN A 136 -1.41 13.43 0.83
N ASN A 137 -1.23 14.53 1.56
CA ASN A 137 0.06 15.23 1.65
C ASN A 137 1.02 14.46 2.58
N LEU A 138 1.56 13.35 2.08
CA LEU A 138 2.52 12.50 2.79
C LEU A 138 3.92 13.12 2.77
N VAL A 139 4.66 12.95 3.87
CA VAL A 139 6.10 13.29 3.88
C VAL A 139 6.93 12.14 3.30
N VAL A 140 8.15 12.44 2.85
CA VAL A 140 9.09 11.47 2.23
C VAL A 140 9.20 10.16 3.01
N SER A 141 9.41 10.21 4.33
CA SER A 141 9.53 9.00 5.16
C SER A 141 8.26 8.13 5.18
N GLU A 142 7.08 8.74 5.06
CA GLU A 142 5.81 8.01 4.97
C GLU A 142 5.67 7.33 3.61
N LEU A 143 6.12 8.00 2.54
CA LEU A 143 6.15 7.43 1.19
C LEU A 143 7.17 6.28 1.10
N GLU A 144 8.35 6.40 1.69
CA GLU A 144 9.34 5.30 1.76
C GLU A 144 8.78 4.08 2.48
N THR A 145 8.09 4.30 3.60
CA THR A 145 7.44 3.22 4.35
C THR A 145 6.34 2.58 3.51
N LEU A 146 5.54 3.39 2.81
CA LEU A 146 4.48 2.90 1.92
C LEU A 146 5.05 2.11 0.74
N LEU A 147 6.14 2.58 0.15
CA LEU A 147 6.87 1.87 -0.91
C LEU A 147 7.32 0.50 -0.42
N LYS A 148 8.04 0.45 0.70
CA LYS A 148 8.51 -0.81 1.28
C LYS A 148 7.37 -1.80 1.51
N VAL A 149 6.26 -1.35 2.09
CA VAL A 149 5.08 -2.21 2.31
C VAL A 149 4.47 -2.67 1.00
N THR A 150 4.44 -1.80 -0.03
CA THR A 150 3.92 -2.15 -1.36
C THR A 150 4.81 -3.21 -2.02
N ASP A 151 6.13 -3.06 -1.96
CA ASP A 151 7.11 -4.02 -2.48
C ASP A 151 6.98 -5.39 -1.78
N GLU A 152 6.90 -5.40 -0.45
CA GLU A 152 6.74 -6.62 0.34
C GLU A 152 5.44 -7.35 -0.04
N ARG A 153 4.35 -6.62 -0.24
CA ARG A 153 3.05 -7.18 -0.64
C ARG A 153 3.06 -7.71 -2.07
N ALA A 154 3.70 -7.00 -2.98
CA ALA A 154 3.87 -7.45 -4.36
C ALA A 154 4.66 -8.78 -4.41
N LEU A 155 5.78 -8.84 -3.68
CA LEU A 155 6.60 -10.04 -3.60
C LEU A 155 5.83 -11.22 -2.96
N GLU A 156 5.21 -11.00 -1.80
CA GLU A 156 4.47 -12.07 -1.11
C GLU A 156 3.30 -12.60 -1.95
N LEU A 157 2.57 -11.72 -2.64
CA LEU A 157 1.48 -12.15 -3.53
C LEU A 157 2.01 -12.96 -4.72
N ARG A 158 3.12 -12.52 -5.33
CA ARG A 158 3.77 -13.23 -6.44
C ARG A 158 4.23 -14.63 -6.02
N GLU A 159 4.87 -14.74 -4.86
CA GLU A 159 5.36 -16.02 -4.35
C GLU A 159 4.21 -16.98 -4.03
N THR A 160 3.19 -16.50 -3.31
CA THR A 160 2.01 -17.32 -2.98
C THR A 160 1.24 -17.77 -4.22
N TRP A 161 1.15 -16.92 -5.25
CA TRP A 161 0.57 -17.29 -6.55
C TRP A 161 1.31 -18.45 -7.21
N LEU A 162 2.64 -18.37 -7.30
CA LEU A 162 3.45 -19.42 -7.91
C LEU A 162 3.36 -20.73 -7.13
N ASP A 163 3.36 -20.67 -5.80
CA ASP A 163 3.27 -21.85 -4.96
C ASP A 163 1.90 -22.50 -5.01
N ALA A 164 0.81 -21.71 -5.02
CA ALA A 164 -0.54 -22.22 -5.20
C ALA A 164 -0.72 -22.91 -6.56
N ARG A 165 -0.16 -22.35 -7.65
CA ARG A 165 -0.18 -23.00 -8.98
C ARG A 165 0.54 -24.34 -8.98
N LYS A 166 1.72 -24.42 -8.34
CA LYS A 166 2.47 -25.67 -8.21
C LYS A 166 1.70 -26.69 -7.38
N ALA A 167 1.09 -26.28 -6.26
CA ALA A 167 0.29 -27.14 -5.41
C ALA A 167 -0.92 -27.69 -6.16
N ALA A 168 -1.69 -26.82 -6.82
CA ALA A 168 -2.84 -27.21 -7.63
C ALA A 168 -2.46 -28.19 -8.76
N GLN A 169 -1.29 -28.00 -9.38
CA GLN A 169 -0.81 -28.92 -10.41
C GLN A 169 -0.45 -30.30 -9.84
N LYS A 170 0.13 -30.36 -8.64
CA LYS A 170 0.44 -31.62 -7.95
C LYS A 170 -0.81 -32.39 -7.56
N LEU A 171 -1.84 -31.68 -7.09
CA LEU A 171 -3.13 -32.27 -6.74
C LEU A 171 -3.89 -32.76 -7.98
N GLY A 172 -3.78 -32.01 -9.08
CA GLY A 172 -4.42 -32.34 -10.35
C GLY A 172 -5.96 -32.37 -10.24
N PRO A 173 -6.65 -33.07 -11.17
CA PRO A 173 -8.11 -33.05 -11.24
C PRO A 173 -8.83 -33.88 -10.18
N ASN A 174 -8.12 -34.73 -9.42
CA ASN A 174 -8.73 -35.64 -8.43
C ASN A 174 -8.56 -35.16 -6.97
N TYR A 175 -8.24 -33.89 -6.76
CA TYR A 175 -7.94 -33.33 -5.45
C TYR A 175 -9.06 -33.50 -4.40
N ASN A 176 -10.32 -33.59 -4.84
CA ASN A 176 -11.50 -33.83 -3.97
C ASN A 176 -11.74 -35.30 -3.60
N ARG A 177 -10.87 -36.25 -3.95
CA ARG A 177 -11.02 -37.67 -3.55
C ARG A 177 -10.28 -38.05 -2.27
N GLU A 178 -9.43 -37.18 -1.75
CA GLU A 178 -8.58 -37.46 -0.58
C GLU A 178 -9.00 -36.70 0.69
N SER A 179 -10.09 -35.93 0.65
CA SER A 179 -10.76 -35.32 1.82
C SER A 179 -11.87 -36.22 2.37
#